data_AF-A0A804LE40-F1
#
_entry.id   AF-A0A804LE40-F1
#
_cell.length_a   1.000
_cell.length_b   1.000
_cell.length_c   1.000
_cell.angle_alpha   90.00
_cell.angle_beta   90.00
_cell.angle_gamma   90.00
#
_symmetry.space_group_name_H-M   'P 1'
#
loop_
_entity.id
_entity.type
_entity.pdbx_description
1 polymer ?
#
loop_
_entity_poly.entity_id
_entity_poly.type
_entity_poly.pdbx_seq_one_letter_code
_entity_poly.pdbx_strand_id
1 'polypeptide(L)'
;MFVYQIVDPHTVSVNGKLYTAKHILVSVGGRPSMPDIPGIEHVIDSDAALDLPSKPEKIAIVGGGYIALEFAGIFNGLKSEVHVFIRQKKVLRGFDEEVRDFVAEQMSLRGITFHTEQSPQAITKSNDGLLSLKTNKENFGGFSHVMFATGRRPNSKNLGLEAVGVEMDKNGAIVVDEYSRTSVDSIWAVGDVTNRVNLTPVALMEGGAFAKTVFGNEPTKPDYRAIPSAVFSQPPIGQVGLTEEQAIEEYGDVDVFVANFRPLKATLSGLPDRVLMKILVCATSNKVVGVHMCGDDAPEIIQGIAIAVKAGLTKQDFDATIGIHPTSAEEFVTMRSPTRKIRKSSTDQVFSGEGVFLLQDDSWTEFWNTPAE
;
A
#
# COMPACT_ATOMS: atom_id res chain seq x y z
N MET A 1 14.52 23.58 -14.70
CA MET A 1 14.17 22.15 -14.90
C MET A 1 15.32 21.51 -15.66
N PHE A 2 15.99 20.50 -15.09
CA PHE A 2 17.06 19.80 -15.80
C PHE A 2 16.45 18.98 -16.94
N VAL A 3 17.00 19.10 -18.15
CA VAL A 3 16.62 18.23 -19.27
C VAL A 3 17.64 17.11 -19.32
N TYR A 4 17.21 15.90 -18.96
CA TYR A 4 18.03 14.70 -19.04
C TYR A 4 17.37 13.66 -19.95
N GLN A 5 18.16 13.06 -20.85
CA GLN A 5 17.70 12.05 -21.81
C GLN A 5 18.78 11.00 -22.02
N ILE A 6 18.38 9.74 -22.08
CA ILE A 6 19.20 8.64 -22.58
C ILE A 6 19.10 8.68 -24.10
N VAL A 7 20.24 8.85 -24.77
CA VAL A 7 20.30 9.07 -26.24
C VAL A 7 20.80 7.84 -27.00
N ASP A 8 21.54 6.97 -26.32
CA ASP A 8 21.95 5.64 -26.78
C ASP A 8 22.18 4.73 -25.54
N PRO A 9 22.45 3.43 -25.70
CA PRO A 9 22.61 2.50 -24.57
C PRO A 9 23.66 2.89 -23.51
N HIS A 10 24.60 3.77 -23.83
CA HIS A 10 25.72 4.14 -22.96
C HIS A 10 25.87 5.65 -22.75
N THR A 11 24.97 6.48 -23.28
CA THR A 11 25.11 7.94 -23.23
C THR A 11 23.87 8.62 -22.69
N VAL A 12 24.07 9.54 -21.76
CA VAL A 12 23.05 10.45 -21.21
C VAL A 12 23.38 11.89 -21.57
N SER A 13 22.42 12.62 -22.13
CA SER A 13 22.47 14.06 -22.30
C SER A 13 21.91 14.73 -21.05
N VAL A 14 22.65 15.67 -20.45
CA VAL A 14 22.19 16.52 -19.35
C VAL A 14 22.39 17.97 -19.73
N ASN A 15 21.30 18.70 -19.93
CA ASN A 15 21.29 20.08 -20.43
C ASN A 15 22.14 20.24 -21.72
N GLY A 16 22.07 19.26 -22.62
CA GLY A 16 22.81 19.25 -23.88
C GLY A 16 24.26 18.75 -23.79
N LYS A 17 24.81 18.53 -22.59
CA LYS A 17 26.13 17.92 -22.43
C LYS A 17 26.02 16.40 -22.35
N LEU A 18 26.81 15.71 -23.14
CA LEU A 18 26.83 14.24 -23.20
C LEU A 18 27.78 13.66 -22.15
N TYR A 19 27.33 12.58 -21.50
CA TYR A 19 28.10 11.78 -20.56
C TYR A 19 27.97 10.30 -20.93
N THR A 20 29.09 9.61 -21.06
CA THR A 20 29.11 8.17 -21.35
C THR A 20 29.34 7.34 -20.10
N ALA A 21 28.68 6.20 -19.97
CA ALA A 21 28.86 5.25 -18.88
C ALA A 21 28.74 3.81 -19.35
N LYS A 22 29.47 2.89 -18.72
CA LYS A 22 29.33 1.45 -18.98
C LYS A 22 27.94 0.94 -18.55
N HIS A 23 27.42 1.49 -17.46
CA HIS A 23 26.10 1.15 -16.92
C HIS A 23 25.34 2.43 -16.56
N ILE A 24 24.05 2.46 -16.87
CA ILE A 24 23.12 3.55 -16.54
C ILE A 24 22.07 2.98 -15.58
N LEU A 25 21.92 3.57 -14.40
CA LEU A 25 20.86 3.23 -13.44
C LEU A 25 19.78 4.32 -13.46
N VAL A 26 18.55 3.94 -13.76
CA VAL A 26 17.39 4.83 -13.80
C VAL A 26 16.63 4.72 -12.48
N SER A 27 16.69 5.77 -11.67
CA SER A 27 16.04 5.86 -10.35
C SER A 27 15.28 7.19 -10.18
N VAL A 28 14.52 7.58 -11.20
CA VAL A 28 13.85 8.90 -11.35
C VAL A 28 12.55 9.04 -10.55
N GLY A 29 12.19 8.01 -9.78
CA GLY A 29 11.03 8.02 -8.89
C GLY A 29 9.67 7.98 -9.61
N GLY A 30 8.63 8.32 -8.86
CA GLY A 30 7.29 8.59 -9.37
C GLY A 30 6.86 10.02 -9.09
N ARG A 31 5.77 10.47 -9.72
CA ARG A 31 5.17 11.80 -9.55
C ARG A 31 3.67 11.71 -9.27
N PRO A 32 3.06 12.67 -8.57
CA PRO A 32 1.61 12.70 -8.37
C PRO A 32 0.84 12.58 -9.70
N SER A 33 -0.27 11.85 -9.68
CA SER A 33 -1.15 11.72 -10.84
C SER A 33 -2.40 12.55 -10.65
N MET A 34 -2.63 13.52 -11.55
CA MET A 34 -3.88 14.26 -11.64
C MET A 34 -4.81 13.63 -12.68
N PRO A 35 -6.12 13.55 -12.43
CA PRO A 35 -7.10 13.18 -13.45
C PRO A 35 -7.34 14.33 -14.44
N ASP A 36 -7.84 13.99 -15.63
CA ASP A 36 -8.28 14.97 -16.62
C ASP A 36 -9.76 15.30 -16.37
N ILE A 37 -10.01 16.29 -15.51
CA ILE A 37 -11.34 16.81 -15.18
C ILE A 37 -11.33 18.34 -15.15
N PRO A 38 -12.45 19.01 -15.45
CA PRO A 38 -12.51 20.47 -15.39
C PRO A 38 -12.14 21.04 -14.01
N GLY A 39 -11.34 22.11 -14.01
CA GLY A 39 -10.92 22.82 -12.80
C GLY A 39 -9.79 22.16 -12.02
N ILE A 40 -9.16 21.12 -12.57
CA ILE A 40 -8.03 20.43 -11.92
C ILE A 40 -6.84 21.37 -11.69
N GLU A 41 -6.68 22.42 -12.49
CA GLU A 41 -5.66 23.45 -12.34
C GLU A 41 -5.77 24.27 -11.04
N HIS A 42 -6.88 24.16 -10.30
CA HIS A 42 -7.11 24.85 -9.03
C HIS A 42 -6.68 24.04 -7.80
N VAL A 43 -6.28 22.77 -7.97
CA VAL A 43 -6.03 21.83 -6.87
C VAL A 43 -4.54 21.76 -6.54
N ILE A 44 -4.23 21.15 -5.39
CA ILE A 44 -2.86 20.83 -4.98
C ILE A 44 -2.64 19.30 -4.99
N ASP A 45 -1.39 18.86 -5.11
CA ASP A 45 -0.97 17.48 -4.82
C ASP A 45 -0.25 17.39 -3.48
N SER A 46 0.33 16.23 -3.19
CA SER A 46 1.16 16.01 -2.00
C SER A 46 2.39 16.89 -1.93
N ASP A 47 2.97 17.27 -3.08
CA ASP A 47 4.21 18.02 -3.13
C ASP A 47 3.92 19.47 -2.75
N ALA A 48 2.86 20.06 -3.33
CA ALA A 48 2.38 21.39 -2.96
C ALA A 48 1.81 21.45 -1.53
N ALA A 49 1.20 20.37 -1.02
CA ALA A 49 0.66 20.34 0.34
C ALA A 49 1.73 20.51 1.43
N LEU A 50 2.99 20.11 1.17
CA LEU A 50 4.11 20.28 2.09
C LEU A 50 4.66 21.71 2.14
N ASP A 51 4.37 22.54 1.13
CA ASP A 51 4.90 23.89 0.96
C ASP A 51 3.82 24.97 1.04
N LEU A 52 2.68 24.65 1.68
CA LEU A 52 1.61 25.62 1.87
C LEU A 52 2.06 26.76 2.81
N PRO A 53 1.82 28.03 2.46
CA PRO A 53 2.23 29.17 3.29
C PRO A 53 1.43 29.27 4.60
N SER A 54 0.24 28.67 4.64
CA SER A 54 -0.65 28.63 5.79
C SER A 54 -1.49 27.36 5.79
N LYS A 55 -1.88 26.89 6.97
CA LYS A 55 -2.77 25.72 7.08
C LYS A 55 -4.12 25.97 6.38
N PRO A 56 -4.71 24.97 5.70
CA PRO A 56 -6.09 25.06 5.23
C PRO A 56 -7.07 25.26 6.39
N GLU A 57 -8.13 26.05 6.20
CA GLU A 57 -9.23 26.11 7.18
C GLU A 57 -10.16 24.91 7.01
N LYS A 58 -10.59 24.68 5.78
CA LYS A 58 -11.39 23.52 5.34
C LYS A 58 -10.78 22.93 4.08
N ILE A 59 -10.57 21.60 4.05
CA ILE A 59 -9.89 20.91 2.95
C ILE A 59 -10.63 19.65 2.52
N ALA A 60 -10.73 19.46 1.20
CA ALA A 60 -11.11 18.20 0.57
C ALA A 60 -9.85 17.44 0.14
N ILE A 61 -9.72 16.18 0.55
CA ILE A 61 -8.64 15.29 0.14
C ILE A 61 -9.26 14.17 -0.69
N VAL A 62 -8.91 14.12 -1.98
CA VAL A 62 -9.40 13.13 -2.93
C VAL A 62 -8.38 12.01 -3.06
N GLY A 63 -8.71 10.83 -2.53
CA GLY A 63 -7.80 9.69 -2.47
C GLY A 63 -7.99 8.87 -1.21
N GLY A 64 -7.73 7.57 -1.29
CA GLY A 64 -7.84 6.64 -0.16
C GLY A 64 -6.57 5.85 0.11
N GLY A 65 -5.43 6.29 -0.42
CA GLY A 65 -4.12 5.67 -0.17
C GLY A 65 -3.43 6.25 1.05
N TYR A 66 -2.25 5.73 1.40
CA TYR A 66 -1.48 6.16 2.58
C TYR A 66 -1.26 7.68 2.64
N ILE A 67 -0.85 8.30 1.53
CA ILE A 67 -0.67 9.77 1.42
C ILE A 67 -1.94 10.51 1.85
N ALA A 68 -3.11 10.08 1.36
CA ALA A 68 -4.37 10.77 1.66
C ALA A 68 -4.68 10.73 3.16
N LEU A 69 -4.45 9.59 3.82
CA LEU A 69 -4.76 9.41 5.23
C LEU A 69 -3.74 10.11 6.14
N GLU A 70 -2.47 10.11 5.76
CA GLU A 70 -1.41 10.86 6.46
C GLU A 70 -1.71 12.36 6.44
N PHE A 71 -2.00 12.94 5.26
CA PHE A 71 -2.36 14.36 5.17
C PHE A 71 -3.69 14.68 5.85
N ALA A 72 -4.68 13.79 5.76
CA ALA A 72 -5.95 13.98 6.47
C ALA A 72 -5.72 14.12 7.97
N GLY A 73 -4.87 13.27 8.53
CA GLY A 73 -4.53 13.32 9.93
C GLY A 73 -3.61 14.49 10.31
N ILE A 74 -2.65 14.89 9.46
CA ILE A 74 -1.85 16.12 9.64
C ILE A 74 -2.76 17.35 9.74
N PHE A 75 -3.62 17.57 8.74
CA PHE A 75 -4.48 18.75 8.70
C PHE A 75 -5.53 18.73 9.82
N ASN A 76 -6.07 17.57 10.18
CA ASN A 76 -6.96 17.44 11.34
C ASN A 76 -6.24 17.76 12.66
N GLY A 77 -4.98 17.31 12.80
CA GLY A 77 -4.11 17.67 13.93
C GLY A 77 -3.87 19.17 14.05
N LEU A 78 -3.72 19.84 12.90
CA LEU A 78 -3.64 21.31 12.77
C LEU A 78 -5.00 22.02 12.85
N LYS A 79 -6.07 21.31 13.23
CA LYS A 79 -7.42 21.84 13.44
C LYS A 79 -8.06 22.41 12.16
N SER A 80 -7.79 21.79 11.01
CA SER A 80 -8.56 22.02 9.78
C SER A 80 -9.84 21.16 9.80
N GLU A 81 -10.90 21.62 9.15
CA GLU A 81 -12.05 20.78 8.80
C GLU A 81 -11.66 19.90 7.61
N VAL A 82 -11.57 18.59 7.82
CA VAL A 82 -11.03 17.64 6.83
C VAL A 82 -12.12 16.71 6.29
N HIS A 83 -12.26 16.70 4.97
CA HIS A 83 -13.13 15.80 4.23
C HIS A 83 -12.29 14.90 3.33
N VAL A 84 -12.43 13.59 3.44
CA VAL A 84 -11.72 12.61 2.60
C VAL A 84 -12.72 11.96 1.63
N PHE A 85 -12.46 12.08 0.34
CA PHE A 85 -13.30 11.54 -0.74
C PHE A 85 -12.63 10.33 -1.38
N ILE A 86 -13.32 9.20 -1.39
CA ILE A 86 -12.82 7.97 -2.00
C ILE A 86 -13.84 7.38 -2.96
N ARG A 87 -13.37 6.90 -4.12
CA ARG A 87 -14.22 6.18 -5.09
C ARG A 87 -14.65 4.79 -4.62
N GLN A 88 -13.95 4.22 -3.65
CA GLN A 88 -14.17 2.87 -3.14
C GLN A 88 -15.02 2.92 -1.87
N LYS A 89 -15.45 1.74 -1.39
CA LYS A 89 -16.15 1.63 -0.10
C LYS A 89 -15.25 1.86 1.11
N LYS A 90 -13.97 1.49 1.00
CA LYS A 90 -12.99 1.53 2.09
C LYS A 90 -11.66 2.13 1.63
N VAL A 91 -10.99 2.83 2.53
CA VAL A 91 -9.60 3.33 2.36
C VAL A 91 -8.60 2.18 2.27
N LEU A 92 -7.33 2.48 1.95
CA LEU A 92 -6.17 1.59 1.99
C LEU A 92 -6.38 0.24 1.27
N ARG A 93 -6.84 0.29 0.02
CA ARG A 93 -6.97 -0.92 -0.81
C ARG A 93 -5.66 -1.72 -0.81
N GLY A 94 -5.76 -3.03 -0.53
CA GLY A 94 -4.61 -3.94 -0.45
C GLY A 94 -4.07 -4.13 0.96
N PHE A 95 -4.59 -3.42 1.96
CA PHE A 95 -4.36 -3.71 3.38
C PHE A 95 -5.40 -4.72 3.87
N ASP A 96 -5.13 -5.31 5.03
CA ASP A 96 -6.06 -6.21 5.72
C ASP A 96 -7.42 -5.53 6.00
N GLU A 97 -8.52 -6.22 5.73
CA GLU A 97 -9.88 -5.64 5.78
C GLU A 97 -10.25 -5.08 7.16
N GLU A 98 -9.89 -5.76 8.26
CA GLU A 98 -10.20 -5.29 9.62
C GLU A 98 -9.40 -4.03 9.97
N VAL A 99 -8.15 -3.93 9.51
CA VAL A 99 -7.31 -2.73 9.71
C VAL A 99 -7.88 -1.53 8.97
N ARG A 100 -8.39 -1.74 7.76
CA ARG A 100 -8.99 -0.68 6.92
C ARG A 100 -10.24 -0.10 7.55
N ASP A 101 -11.11 -0.96 8.09
CA ASP A 101 -12.33 -0.52 8.78
C ASP A 101 -11.97 0.21 10.07
N PHE A 102 -11.06 -0.37 10.86
CA PHE A 102 -10.65 0.18 12.14
C PHE A 102 -10.01 1.57 12.00
N VAL A 103 -9.08 1.77 11.07
CA VAL A 103 -8.44 3.09 10.90
C VAL A 103 -9.44 4.16 10.46
N ALA A 104 -10.38 3.82 9.57
CA ALA A 104 -11.41 4.75 9.13
C ALA A 104 -12.34 5.15 10.28
N GLU A 105 -12.73 4.20 11.12
CA GLU A 105 -13.51 4.45 12.34
C GLU A 105 -12.74 5.36 13.31
N GLN A 106 -11.49 5.03 13.63
CA GLN A 106 -10.69 5.83 14.58
C GLN A 106 -10.41 7.25 14.07
N MET A 107 -10.14 7.42 12.77
CA MET A 107 -9.97 8.74 12.16
C MET A 107 -11.29 9.54 12.16
N SER A 108 -12.43 8.88 11.96
CA SER A 108 -13.76 9.52 12.04
C SER A 108 -14.08 10.00 13.44
N LEU A 109 -13.79 9.19 14.47
CA LEU A 109 -13.91 9.58 15.88
C LEU A 109 -13.06 10.80 16.25
N ARG A 110 -11.98 11.05 15.49
CA ARG A 110 -11.09 12.21 15.62
C ARG A 110 -11.52 13.43 14.79
N GLY A 111 -12.68 13.38 14.12
CA GLY A 111 -13.28 14.52 13.42
C GLY A 111 -13.08 14.55 11.90
N ILE A 112 -12.44 13.54 11.31
CA ILE A 112 -12.28 13.45 9.85
C ILE A 112 -13.56 12.91 9.22
N THR A 113 -14.11 13.59 8.22
CA THR A 113 -15.33 13.13 7.54
C THR A 113 -14.98 12.35 6.28
N PHE A 114 -15.36 11.06 6.22
CA PHE A 114 -15.18 10.24 5.03
C PHE A 114 -16.43 10.23 4.14
N HIS A 115 -16.20 10.42 2.84
CA HIS A 115 -17.18 10.41 1.77
C HIS A 115 -16.85 9.25 0.83
N THR A 116 -17.53 8.12 1.02
CA THR A 116 -17.23 6.87 0.30
C THR A 116 -18.05 6.71 -0.98
N GLU A 117 -17.48 6.00 -1.95
CA GLU A 117 -18.05 5.83 -3.29
C GLU A 117 -18.36 7.16 -4.00
N GLN A 118 -17.48 8.15 -3.79
CA GLN A 118 -17.57 9.53 -4.30
C GLN A 118 -16.41 9.76 -5.25
N SER A 119 -16.70 9.74 -6.55
CA SER A 119 -15.72 9.95 -7.62
C SER A 119 -15.76 11.41 -8.07
N PRO A 120 -14.61 12.11 -8.10
CA PRO A 120 -14.54 13.52 -8.51
C PRO A 120 -14.91 13.67 -10.00
N GLN A 121 -15.66 14.72 -10.34
CA GLN A 121 -16.08 15.03 -11.71
C GLN A 121 -15.63 16.42 -12.18
N ALA A 122 -15.59 17.41 -11.28
CA ALA A 122 -15.12 18.76 -11.59
C ALA A 122 -14.78 19.51 -10.30
N ILE A 123 -13.92 20.51 -10.43
CA ILE A 123 -13.64 21.50 -9.40
C ILE A 123 -14.09 22.87 -9.93
N THR A 124 -14.71 23.67 -9.08
CA THR A 124 -15.07 25.05 -9.41
C THR A 124 -14.53 25.99 -8.36
N LYS A 125 -14.01 27.14 -8.80
CA LYS A 125 -13.54 28.21 -7.92
C LYS A 125 -14.55 29.35 -7.93
N SER A 126 -15.08 29.66 -6.76
CA SER A 126 -16.01 30.77 -6.53
C SER A 126 -15.29 32.12 -6.50
N ASN A 127 -16.06 33.21 -6.63
CA ASN A 127 -15.52 34.58 -6.62
C ASN A 127 -14.86 34.98 -5.29
N ASP A 128 -15.27 34.35 -4.18
CA ASP A 128 -14.66 34.50 -2.85
C ASP A 128 -13.36 33.68 -2.68
N GLY A 129 -12.94 32.96 -3.73
CA GLY A 129 -11.73 32.14 -3.75
C GLY A 129 -11.92 30.71 -3.25
N LEU A 130 -13.08 30.35 -2.71
CA LEU A 130 -13.36 29.01 -2.21
C LEU A 130 -13.58 28.02 -3.36
N LEU A 131 -13.21 26.77 -3.12
CA LEU A 131 -13.34 25.66 -4.04
C LEU A 131 -14.57 24.82 -3.70
N SER A 132 -15.22 24.31 -4.75
CA SER A 132 -16.24 23.27 -4.65
C SER A 132 -15.83 22.04 -5.45
N LEU A 133 -16.00 20.87 -4.86
CA LEU A 133 -15.78 19.56 -5.45
C LEU A 133 -17.12 18.94 -5.86
N LYS A 134 -17.33 18.83 -7.18
CA LYS A 134 -18.44 18.05 -7.74
C LYS A 134 -18.02 16.58 -7.85
N THR A 135 -18.86 15.69 -7.33
CA THR A 135 -18.68 14.24 -7.47
C THR A 135 -19.79 13.64 -8.34
N ASN A 136 -19.77 12.32 -8.51
CA ASN A 136 -20.83 11.56 -9.14
C ASN A 136 -22.15 11.52 -8.35
N LYS A 137 -22.16 11.92 -7.07
CA LYS A 137 -23.36 11.86 -6.23
C LYS A 137 -23.87 13.26 -5.85
N GLU A 138 -22.96 14.16 -5.51
CA GLU A 138 -23.33 15.48 -4.97
C GLU A 138 -22.24 16.53 -5.22
N ASN A 139 -22.48 17.76 -4.74
CA ASN A 139 -21.52 18.85 -4.82
C ASN A 139 -21.21 19.35 -3.41
N PHE A 140 -19.93 19.45 -3.09
CA PHE A 140 -19.45 19.90 -1.80
C PHE A 140 -18.71 21.22 -1.97
N GLY A 141 -19.03 22.22 -1.16
CA GLY A 141 -18.46 23.57 -1.28
C GLY A 141 -17.73 24.05 -0.02
N GLY A 142 -17.12 25.22 -0.16
CA GLY A 142 -16.48 25.94 0.94
C GLY A 142 -15.07 25.48 1.29
N PHE A 143 -14.39 24.76 0.38
CA PHE A 143 -13.03 24.32 0.63
C PHE A 143 -12.03 25.43 0.35
N SER A 144 -11.15 25.72 1.30
CA SER A 144 -9.98 26.57 1.03
C SER A 144 -9.00 25.88 0.07
N HIS A 145 -8.93 24.55 0.13
CA HIS A 145 -8.05 23.72 -0.70
C HIS A 145 -8.73 22.41 -1.10
N VAL A 146 -8.43 21.92 -2.29
CA VAL A 146 -8.72 20.55 -2.71
C VAL A 146 -7.37 19.90 -3.03
N MET A 147 -7.08 18.78 -2.38
CA MET A 147 -5.85 18.01 -2.56
C MET A 147 -6.16 16.70 -3.28
N PHE A 148 -5.40 16.38 -4.33
CA PHE A 148 -5.47 15.08 -4.99
C PHE A 148 -4.31 14.19 -4.55
N ALA A 149 -4.67 13.08 -3.89
CA ALA A 149 -3.78 12.03 -3.42
C ALA A 149 -4.21 10.66 -4.01
N THR A 150 -4.51 10.64 -5.31
CA THR A 150 -5.09 9.48 -6.01
C THR A 150 -4.06 8.43 -6.44
N GLY A 151 -2.77 8.71 -6.28
CA GLY A 151 -1.67 7.81 -6.61
C GLY A 151 -0.53 8.54 -7.31
N ARG A 152 0.54 7.79 -7.57
CA ARG A 152 1.73 8.27 -8.27
C ARG A 152 1.91 7.46 -9.56
N ARG A 153 2.49 8.07 -10.59
CA ARG A 153 2.90 7.41 -11.82
C ARG A 153 4.43 7.41 -11.95
N PRO A 154 5.04 6.37 -12.54
CA PRO A 154 6.46 6.38 -12.88
C PRO A 154 6.86 7.66 -13.62
N ASN A 155 7.98 8.27 -13.22
CA ASN A 155 8.49 9.49 -13.82
C ASN A 155 9.41 9.21 -15.04
N SER A 156 8.93 8.39 -15.97
CA SER A 156 9.70 7.85 -17.10
C SER A 156 9.49 8.60 -18.42
N LYS A 157 8.51 9.52 -18.49
CA LYS A 157 8.19 10.22 -19.73
C LYS A 157 9.33 11.10 -20.20
N ASN A 158 9.54 11.13 -21.51
CA ASN A 158 10.51 12.00 -22.20
C ASN A 158 11.97 11.77 -21.80
N LEU A 159 12.30 10.59 -21.28
CA LEU A 159 13.67 10.22 -20.90
C LEU A 159 14.48 9.56 -22.03
N GLY A 160 13.88 9.32 -23.20
CA GLY A 160 14.53 8.64 -24.32
C GLY A 160 14.60 7.11 -24.20
N LEU A 161 13.95 6.53 -23.17
CA LEU A 161 13.97 5.10 -22.86
C LEU A 161 13.42 4.25 -24.02
N GLU A 162 12.24 4.55 -24.53
CA GLU A 162 11.65 3.79 -25.64
C GLU A 162 12.50 3.88 -26.91
N ALA A 163 13.13 5.03 -27.16
CA ALA A 163 13.94 5.27 -28.36
C ALA A 163 15.23 4.43 -28.38
N VAL A 164 15.76 4.06 -27.20
CA VAL A 164 16.93 3.19 -27.07
C VAL A 164 16.58 1.72 -26.85
N GLY A 165 15.29 1.36 -26.93
CA GLY A 165 14.82 -0.02 -26.84
C GLY A 165 14.48 -0.53 -25.44
N VAL A 166 14.35 0.36 -24.45
CA VAL A 166 13.88 -0.04 -23.11
C VAL A 166 12.37 -0.33 -23.16
N GLU A 167 11.99 -1.52 -22.71
CA GLU A 167 10.59 -1.94 -22.62
C GLU A 167 9.87 -1.22 -21.46
N MET A 168 8.66 -0.74 -21.78
CA MET A 168 7.80 0.00 -20.86
C MET A 168 6.46 -0.72 -20.70
N ASP A 169 5.89 -0.70 -19.49
CA ASP A 169 4.53 -1.19 -19.28
C ASP A 169 3.47 -0.16 -19.73
N LYS A 170 2.20 -0.57 -19.74
CA LYS A 170 1.05 0.29 -20.13
C LYS A 170 0.87 1.54 -19.25
N ASN A 171 1.46 1.58 -18.07
CA ASN A 171 1.40 2.71 -17.13
C ASN A 171 2.64 3.60 -17.21
N GLY A 172 3.63 3.24 -18.04
CA GLY A 172 4.92 3.91 -18.17
C GLY A 172 5.96 3.45 -17.15
N ALA A 173 5.78 2.32 -16.46
CA ALA A 173 6.84 1.72 -15.65
C ALA A 173 7.91 1.10 -16.53
N ILE A 174 9.17 1.17 -16.12
CA ILE A 174 10.26 0.45 -16.79
C ILE A 174 10.15 -1.03 -16.43
N VAL A 175 10.04 -1.89 -17.43
CA VAL A 175 10.03 -3.34 -17.23
C VAL A 175 11.44 -3.80 -16.90
N VAL A 176 11.58 -4.59 -15.83
CA VAL A 176 12.85 -5.12 -15.38
C VAL A 176 12.75 -6.59 -15.01
N ASP A 177 13.87 -7.29 -15.09
CA ASP A 177 14.01 -8.65 -14.59
C ASP A 177 14.13 -8.70 -13.05
N GLU A 178 14.33 -9.91 -12.51
CA GLU A 178 14.51 -10.15 -11.08
C GLU A 178 15.79 -9.56 -10.48
N TYR A 179 16.74 -9.12 -11.29
CA TYR A 179 17.96 -8.42 -10.86
C TYR A 179 17.87 -6.90 -11.05
N SER A 180 16.74 -6.39 -11.55
CA SER A 180 16.51 -4.97 -11.87
C SER A 180 17.17 -4.49 -13.19
N ARG A 181 17.51 -5.41 -14.10
CA ARG A 181 18.00 -5.09 -15.45
C ARG A 181 16.83 -4.85 -16.40
N THR A 182 16.96 -3.87 -17.30
CA THR A 182 15.98 -3.62 -18.37
C THR A 182 16.19 -4.53 -19.58
N SER A 183 15.40 -4.36 -20.65
CA SER A 183 15.61 -5.01 -21.95
C SER A 183 16.91 -4.59 -22.66
N VAL A 184 17.58 -3.54 -22.18
CA VAL A 184 18.88 -3.07 -22.67
C VAL A 184 19.95 -3.37 -21.61
N ASP A 185 20.94 -4.21 -21.94
CA ASP A 185 21.90 -4.76 -20.97
C ASP A 185 22.69 -3.73 -20.15
N SER A 186 22.95 -2.57 -20.74
CA SER A 186 23.66 -1.46 -20.09
C SER A 186 22.77 -0.60 -19.18
N ILE A 187 21.44 -0.74 -19.29
CA ILE A 187 20.46 0.08 -18.59
C ILE A 187 19.73 -0.75 -17.53
N TRP A 188 19.66 -0.19 -16.33
CA TRP A 188 19.06 -0.78 -15.13
C TRP A 188 18.02 0.19 -14.57
N ALA A 189 17.04 -0.29 -13.82
CA ALA A 189 16.05 0.58 -13.19
C ALA A 189 15.63 0.07 -11.82
N VAL A 190 15.51 0.98 -10.85
CA VAL A 190 15.15 0.66 -9.45
C VAL A 190 14.21 1.70 -8.86
N GLY A 191 13.51 1.32 -7.80
CA GLY A 191 12.55 2.14 -7.09
C GLY A 191 11.27 2.39 -7.89
N ASP A 192 10.63 3.53 -7.63
CA ASP A 192 9.26 3.79 -8.08
C ASP A 192 9.06 3.77 -9.59
N VAL A 193 10.11 4.00 -10.38
CA VAL A 193 10.04 3.97 -11.84
C VAL A 193 9.74 2.56 -12.37
N THR A 194 10.05 1.51 -11.60
CA THR A 194 9.73 0.11 -11.93
C THR A 194 8.32 -0.29 -11.52
N ASN A 195 7.69 0.49 -10.63
CA ASN A 195 6.36 0.23 -10.08
C ASN A 195 6.20 -1.17 -9.42
N ARG A 196 7.29 -1.75 -8.89
CA ARG A 196 7.27 -3.01 -8.11
C ARG A 196 6.67 -2.80 -6.72
N VAL A 197 7.43 -2.18 -5.80
CA VAL A 197 6.95 -1.76 -4.48
C VAL A 197 7.46 -0.35 -4.20
N ASN A 198 6.54 0.60 -4.05
CA ASN A 198 6.86 2.02 -3.95
C ASN A 198 7.19 2.45 -2.51
N LEU A 199 8.34 1.99 -2.00
CA LEU A 199 8.84 2.32 -0.66
C LEU A 199 10.33 2.65 -0.72
N THR A 200 10.76 3.70 -0.01
CA THR A 200 12.16 4.11 0.05
C THR A 200 13.11 2.99 0.47
N PRO A 201 12.85 2.21 1.55
CA PRO A 201 13.73 1.09 1.92
C PRO A 201 13.84 0.01 0.85
N VAL A 202 12.79 -0.19 0.05
CA VAL A 202 12.81 -1.12 -1.09
C VAL A 202 13.72 -0.58 -2.19
N ALA A 203 13.59 0.70 -2.56
CA ALA A 203 14.49 1.32 -3.54
C ALA A 203 15.96 1.27 -3.11
N LEU A 204 16.24 1.43 -1.80
CA LEU A 204 17.59 1.27 -1.24
C LEU A 204 18.10 -0.17 -1.36
N MET A 205 17.27 -1.16 -1.02
CA MET A 205 17.59 -2.58 -1.21
C MET A 205 17.87 -2.90 -2.68
N GLU A 206 17.02 -2.45 -3.59
CA GLU A 206 17.17 -2.67 -5.04
C GLU A 206 18.47 -2.03 -5.58
N GLY A 207 18.77 -0.79 -5.17
CA GLY A 207 20.02 -0.12 -5.52
C GLY A 207 21.26 -0.83 -4.96
N GLY A 208 21.18 -1.35 -3.74
CA GLY A 208 22.23 -2.17 -3.14
C GLY A 208 22.46 -3.48 -3.88
N ALA A 209 21.38 -4.17 -4.27
CA ALA A 209 21.43 -5.38 -5.08
C ALA A 209 22.04 -5.13 -6.47
N PHE A 210 21.68 -4.01 -7.11
CA PHE A 210 22.32 -3.55 -8.34
C PHE A 210 23.83 -3.35 -8.15
N ALA A 211 24.25 -2.62 -7.11
CA ALA A 211 25.66 -2.31 -6.87
C ALA A 211 26.51 -3.59 -6.67
N LYS A 212 25.99 -4.55 -5.89
CA LYS A 212 26.61 -5.88 -5.73
C LYS A 212 26.72 -6.64 -7.05
N THR A 213 25.64 -6.65 -7.83
CA THR A 213 25.58 -7.36 -9.10
C THR A 213 26.55 -6.80 -10.12
N VAL A 214 26.57 -5.47 -10.29
CA VAL A 214 27.29 -4.81 -11.38
C VAL A 214 28.74 -4.48 -11.02
N PHE A 215 29.02 -4.11 -9.77
CA PHE A 215 30.36 -3.69 -9.35
C PHE A 215 31.04 -4.68 -8.39
N GLY A 216 30.26 -5.48 -7.67
CA GLY A 216 30.77 -6.50 -6.74
C GLY A 216 30.97 -7.88 -7.36
N ASN A 217 30.52 -8.12 -8.60
CA ASN A 217 30.46 -9.45 -9.23
C ASN A 217 29.70 -10.48 -8.38
N GLU A 218 28.70 -10.03 -7.61
CA GLU A 218 27.84 -10.86 -6.76
C GLU A 218 26.39 -10.70 -7.25
N PRO A 219 25.93 -11.50 -8.23
CA PRO A 219 24.55 -11.43 -8.73
C PRO A 219 23.55 -11.56 -7.59
N THR A 220 22.84 -10.47 -7.29
CA THR A 220 21.97 -10.34 -6.12
C THR A 220 20.57 -9.94 -6.56
N LYS A 221 19.58 -10.75 -6.21
CA LYS A 221 18.15 -10.44 -6.42
C LYS A 221 17.62 -9.66 -5.21
N PRO A 222 16.83 -8.59 -5.40
CA PRO A 222 16.09 -7.99 -4.29
C PRO A 222 15.09 -9.00 -3.68
N ASP A 223 15.01 -9.09 -2.36
CA ASP A 223 14.11 -10.03 -1.65
C ASP A 223 12.86 -9.31 -1.13
N TYR A 224 11.76 -9.44 -1.88
CA TYR A 224 10.49 -8.80 -1.60
C TYR A 224 9.63 -9.49 -0.53
N ARG A 225 10.09 -10.61 0.06
CA ARG A 225 9.33 -11.30 1.10
C ARG A 225 9.29 -10.49 2.39
N ALA A 226 8.14 -10.45 3.06
CA ALA A 226 7.97 -9.84 4.37
C ALA A 226 8.54 -8.41 4.46
N ILE A 227 8.29 -7.57 3.45
CA ILE A 227 8.60 -6.14 3.51
C ILE A 227 7.69 -5.50 4.57
N PRO A 228 8.22 -4.92 5.65
CA PRO A 228 7.41 -4.14 6.55
C PRO A 228 7.01 -2.81 5.90
N SER A 229 5.83 -2.32 6.25
CA SER A 229 5.36 -1.01 5.84
C SER A 229 4.55 -0.35 6.95
N ALA A 230 4.45 0.97 6.88
CA ALA A 230 3.67 1.77 7.80
C ALA A 230 2.83 2.80 7.04
N VAL A 231 1.72 3.21 7.64
CA VAL A 231 0.94 4.39 7.25
C VAL A 231 0.89 5.30 8.46
N PHE A 232 1.42 6.52 8.33
CA PHE A 232 1.50 7.47 9.45
C PHE A 232 0.20 8.28 9.61
N SER A 233 -0.94 7.59 9.53
CA SER A 233 -2.24 8.12 9.91
C SER A 233 -2.31 8.35 11.43
N GLN A 234 -3.44 8.86 11.92
CA GLN A 234 -3.68 9.02 13.35
C GLN A 234 -4.98 8.31 13.75
N PRO A 235 -4.91 7.08 14.32
CA PRO A 235 -3.69 6.34 14.71
C PRO A 235 -2.89 5.77 13.53
N PRO A 236 -1.58 5.48 13.69
CA PRO A 236 -0.75 4.93 12.62
C PRO A 236 -0.97 3.42 12.47
N ILE A 237 -0.58 2.90 11.31
CA ILE A 237 -0.63 1.48 10.97
C ILE A 237 0.81 0.98 10.77
N GLY A 238 1.08 -0.23 11.25
CA GLY A 238 2.25 -1.02 10.90
C GLY A 238 1.83 -2.41 10.44
N GLN A 239 2.42 -2.92 9.36
CA GLN A 239 2.18 -4.29 8.89
C GLN A 239 3.41 -4.95 8.27
N VAL A 240 3.43 -6.27 8.30
CA VAL A 240 4.41 -7.11 7.59
C VAL A 240 3.79 -8.43 7.18
N GLY A 241 4.17 -8.94 6.01
CA GLY A 241 3.69 -10.22 5.49
C GLY A 241 2.36 -10.08 4.75
N LEU A 242 1.59 -11.17 4.72
CA LEU A 242 0.34 -11.29 3.97
C LEU A 242 -0.82 -10.66 4.72
N THR A 243 -1.84 -10.17 3.98
CA THR A 243 -3.17 -9.93 4.56
C THR A 243 -3.90 -11.25 4.80
N GLU A 244 -5.03 -11.22 5.52
CA GLU A 244 -5.83 -12.43 5.72
C GLU A 244 -6.26 -13.07 4.40
N GLU A 245 -6.74 -12.26 3.45
CA GLU A 245 -7.21 -12.73 2.16
C GLU A 245 -6.08 -13.40 1.37
N GLN A 246 -4.88 -12.79 1.38
CA GLN A 246 -3.69 -13.34 0.75
C GLN A 246 -3.22 -14.63 1.44
N ALA A 247 -3.27 -14.69 2.77
CA ALA A 247 -2.90 -15.88 3.52
C ALA A 247 -3.86 -17.05 3.24
N ILE A 248 -5.16 -16.79 3.12
CA ILE A 248 -6.16 -17.79 2.71
C ILE A 248 -5.92 -18.26 1.28
N GLU A 249 -5.62 -17.34 0.37
CA GLU A 249 -5.31 -17.67 -1.02
C GLU A 249 -4.08 -18.57 -1.12
N GLU A 250 -2.99 -18.21 -0.42
CA GLU A 250 -1.70 -18.90 -0.47
C GLU A 250 -1.67 -20.22 0.32
N TYR A 251 -2.23 -20.26 1.53
CA TYR A 251 -2.12 -21.41 2.44
C TYR A 251 -3.41 -22.20 2.62
N GLY A 252 -4.57 -21.65 2.25
CA GLY A 252 -5.88 -22.23 2.52
C GLY A 252 -6.26 -22.15 4.00
N ASP A 253 -5.62 -22.98 4.83
CA ASP A 253 -5.93 -23.09 6.24
C ASP A 253 -5.11 -22.07 7.07
N VAL A 254 -5.83 -21.15 7.72
CA VAL A 254 -5.24 -20.03 8.47
C VAL A 254 -5.88 -19.93 9.85
N ASP A 255 -5.05 -19.77 10.87
CA ASP A 255 -5.46 -19.38 12.22
C ASP A 255 -5.25 -17.88 12.42
N VAL A 256 -6.31 -17.19 12.83
CA VAL A 256 -6.33 -15.73 12.95
C VAL A 256 -6.48 -15.35 14.42
N PHE A 257 -5.56 -14.53 14.90
CA PHE A 257 -5.57 -13.99 16.25
C PHE A 257 -5.79 -12.48 16.16
N VAL A 258 -6.78 -11.96 16.88
CA VAL A 258 -7.14 -10.54 16.87
C VAL A 258 -7.29 -10.05 18.30
N ALA A 259 -6.64 -8.93 18.62
CA ALA A 259 -6.85 -8.17 19.85
C ALA A 259 -7.34 -6.76 19.50
N ASN A 260 -8.40 -6.30 20.17
CA ASN A 260 -8.92 -4.94 20.02
C ASN A 260 -9.26 -4.35 21.38
N PHE A 261 -8.41 -3.46 21.87
CA PHE A 261 -8.44 -3.01 23.26
C PHE A 261 -8.17 -1.50 23.37
N ARG A 262 -8.47 -0.94 24.54
CA ARG A 262 -8.10 0.44 24.88
C ARG A 262 -6.75 0.41 25.61
N PRO A 263 -5.68 1.02 25.07
CA PRO A 263 -4.38 1.00 25.73
C PRO A 263 -4.45 1.76 27.05
N LEU A 264 -3.64 1.36 28.04
CA LEU A 264 -3.66 1.94 29.39
C LEU A 264 -3.52 3.48 29.37
N LYS A 265 -2.66 4.01 28.48
CA LYS A 265 -2.49 5.45 28.22
C LYS A 265 -3.81 6.14 27.82
N ALA A 266 -4.60 5.53 26.93
CA ALA A 266 -5.90 6.08 26.51
C ALA A 266 -6.95 5.98 27.64
N THR A 267 -6.91 4.90 28.43
CA THR A 267 -7.77 4.73 29.60
C THR A 267 -7.54 5.85 30.64
N LEU A 268 -6.28 6.20 30.90
CA LEU A 268 -5.93 7.27 31.85
C LEU A 268 -6.23 8.68 31.32
N SER A 269 -5.98 8.93 30.03
CA SER A 269 -6.21 10.25 29.41
C SER A 269 -7.67 10.54 29.06
N GLY A 270 -8.55 9.54 29.10
CA GLY A 270 -9.94 9.69 28.69
C GLY A 270 -10.15 9.71 27.17
N LEU A 271 -9.08 9.58 26.38
CA LEU A 271 -9.15 9.57 24.92
C LEU A 271 -9.86 8.31 24.39
N PRO A 272 -10.67 8.40 23.30
CA PRO A 272 -11.44 7.29 22.78
C PRO A 272 -10.60 6.25 22.02
N ASP A 273 -9.30 6.48 21.91
CA ASP A 273 -8.35 5.68 21.16
C ASP A 273 -8.37 4.20 21.53
N ARG A 274 -8.43 3.37 20.49
CA ARG A 274 -8.27 1.92 20.58
C ARG A 274 -7.06 1.49 19.77
N VAL A 275 -6.59 0.28 20.07
CA VAL A 275 -5.54 -0.41 19.32
C VAL A 275 -6.12 -1.71 18.77
N LEU A 276 -5.87 -1.97 17.48
CA LEU A 276 -6.13 -3.24 16.82
C LEU A 276 -4.79 -3.94 16.54
N MET A 277 -4.71 -5.22 16.87
CA MET A 277 -3.59 -6.10 16.51
C MET A 277 -4.11 -7.37 15.91
N LYS A 278 -3.38 -7.90 14.93
CA LYS A 278 -3.74 -9.12 14.22
C LYS A 278 -2.51 -9.94 13.86
N ILE A 279 -2.57 -11.25 14.11
CA ILE A 279 -1.57 -12.23 13.70
C ILE A 279 -2.26 -13.28 12.82
N LEU A 280 -1.64 -13.57 11.67
CA LEU A 280 -2.05 -14.59 10.72
C LEU A 280 -1.05 -15.74 10.74
N VAL A 281 -1.55 -16.95 10.99
CA VAL A 281 -0.73 -18.15 11.17
C VAL A 281 -1.16 -19.21 10.16
N CYS A 282 -0.20 -19.72 9.39
CA CYS A 282 -0.45 -20.88 8.53
C CYS A 282 -0.73 -22.11 9.41
N ALA A 283 -1.92 -22.70 9.31
CA ALA A 283 -2.37 -23.74 10.24
C ALA A 283 -1.55 -25.04 10.13
N THR A 284 -0.98 -25.34 8.96
CA THR A 284 -0.20 -26.56 8.73
C THR A 284 1.24 -26.43 9.23
N SER A 285 1.88 -25.29 9.00
CA SER A 285 3.29 -25.05 9.37
C SER A 285 3.47 -24.35 10.71
N ASN A 286 2.39 -23.82 11.29
CA ASN A 286 2.38 -22.95 12.46
C ASN A 286 3.21 -21.65 12.31
N LYS A 287 3.66 -21.31 11.10
CA LYS A 287 4.43 -20.09 10.83
C LYS A 287 3.53 -18.86 10.88
N VAL A 288 4.06 -17.78 11.44
CA VAL A 288 3.44 -16.45 11.35
C VAL A 288 3.71 -15.90 9.95
N VAL A 289 2.65 -15.70 9.15
CA VAL A 289 2.73 -15.29 7.74
C VAL A 289 2.30 -13.84 7.52
N GLY A 290 1.63 -13.23 8.49
CA GLY A 290 1.19 -11.84 8.44
C GLY A 290 0.97 -11.28 9.83
N VAL A 291 1.36 -10.02 10.05
CA VAL A 291 1.09 -9.28 11.28
C VAL A 291 0.66 -7.87 10.93
N HIS A 292 -0.41 -7.41 11.56
CA HIS A 292 -0.95 -6.07 11.35
C HIS A 292 -1.25 -5.39 12.69
N MET A 293 -1.01 -4.09 12.76
CA MET A 293 -1.29 -3.25 13.91
C MET A 293 -1.82 -1.90 13.46
N CYS A 294 -2.86 -1.40 14.13
CA CYS A 294 -3.32 -0.01 14.03
C CYS A 294 -3.45 0.55 15.44
N GLY A 295 -2.64 1.57 15.75
CA GLY A 295 -2.50 2.10 17.10
C GLY A 295 -1.19 2.86 17.28
N ASP A 296 -1.05 3.60 18.38
CA ASP A 296 0.20 4.27 18.74
C ASP A 296 1.40 3.30 18.65
N ASP A 297 2.54 3.80 18.19
CA ASP A 297 3.83 3.07 18.07
C ASP A 297 3.82 1.86 17.11
N ALA A 298 2.75 1.62 16.35
CA ALA A 298 2.67 0.52 15.39
C ALA A 298 3.84 0.44 14.38
N PRO A 299 4.33 1.57 13.80
CA PRO A 299 5.47 1.53 12.87
C PRO A 299 6.78 1.06 13.53
N GLU A 300 7.00 1.41 14.80
CA GLU A 300 8.21 1.01 15.54
C GLU A 300 8.14 -0.46 15.95
N ILE A 301 6.99 -0.89 16.46
CA ILE A 301 6.76 -2.27 16.90
C ILE A 301 6.88 -3.24 15.72
N ILE A 302 6.28 -2.90 14.57
CA ILE A 302 6.26 -3.82 13.42
C ILE A 302 7.66 -4.06 12.85
N GLN A 303 8.60 -3.12 12.97
CA GLN A 303 9.96 -3.31 12.49
C GLN A 303 10.67 -4.45 13.23
N GLY A 304 10.46 -4.60 14.54
CA GLY A 304 10.97 -5.73 15.32
C GLY A 304 10.30 -7.05 14.93
N ILE A 305 8.97 -7.03 14.77
CA ILE A 305 8.19 -8.21 14.37
C ILE A 305 8.53 -8.68 12.96
N ALA A 306 8.86 -7.76 12.04
CA ALA A 306 9.24 -8.09 10.68
C ALA A 306 10.45 -9.02 10.60
N ILE A 307 11.40 -8.90 11.54
CA ILE A 307 12.55 -9.80 11.64
C ILE A 307 12.06 -11.23 11.93
N ALA A 308 11.12 -11.40 12.86
CA ALA A 308 10.54 -12.70 13.21
C ALA A 308 9.77 -13.33 12.04
N VAL A 309 8.96 -12.53 11.34
CA VAL A 309 8.22 -13.00 10.15
C VAL A 309 9.18 -13.36 9.02
N LYS A 310 10.22 -12.55 8.77
CA LYS A 310 11.27 -12.84 7.78
C LYS A 310 12.05 -14.11 8.10
N ALA A 311 12.31 -14.37 9.38
CA ALA A 311 12.94 -15.59 9.87
C ALA A 311 12.02 -16.83 9.79
N GLY A 312 10.73 -16.64 9.54
CA GLY A 312 9.74 -17.72 9.47
C GLY A 312 9.43 -18.35 10.82
N LEU A 313 9.47 -17.55 11.89
CA LEU A 313 9.13 -18.01 13.24
C LEU A 313 7.66 -18.44 13.34
N THR A 314 7.42 -19.36 14.26
CA THR A 314 6.12 -19.97 14.51
C THR A 314 5.33 -19.20 15.55
N LYS A 315 4.01 -19.43 15.61
CA LYS A 315 3.19 -18.90 16.69
C LYS A 315 3.65 -19.39 18.07
N GLN A 316 4.24 -20.59 18.14
CA GLN A 316 4.84 -21.12 19.36
C GLN A 316 6.05 -20.29 19.83
N ASP A 317 6.88 -19.80 18.90
CA ASP A 317 8.02 -18.93 19.24
C ASP A 317 7.54 -17.58 19.81
N PHE A 318 6.47 -17.01 19.22
CA PHE A 318 5.81 -15.82 19.77
C PHE A 318 5.27 -16.12 21.17
N ASP A 319 4.61 -17.26 21.35
CA ASP A 319 4.02 -17.66 22.63
C ASP A 319 5.04 -17.92 23.74
N ALA A 320 6.21 -18.45 23.39
CA ALA A 320 7.31 -18.71 24.34
C ALA A 320 8.03 -17.43 24.77
N THR A 321 7.84 -16.32 24.05
CA THR A 321 8.48 -15.04 24.35
C THR A 321 7.74 -14.34 25.51
N ILE A 322 8.49 -13.89 26.52
CA ILE A 322 7.94 -13.17 27.68
C ILE A 322 7.61 -11.72 27.28
N GLY A 323 6.38 -11.29 27.60
CA GLY A 323 5.90 -9.93 27.34
C GLY A 323 6.58 -8.86 28.21
N ILE A 324 6.63 -7.64 27.69
CA ILE A 324 7.10 -6.45 28.43
C ILE A 324 5.87 -5.68 28.91
N HIS A 325 5.68 -5.60 30.22
CA HIS A 325 4.50 -4.98 30.81
C HIS A 325 4.82 -3.62 31.46
N PRO A 326 3.99 -2.56 31.27
CA PRO A 326 2.83 -2.49 30.38
C PRO A 326 3.23 -1.96 28.98
N THR A 327 2.94 -2.70 27.92
CA THR A 327 3.10 -2.22 26.53
C THR A 327 1.97 -2.71 25.64
N SER A 328 1.68 -2.01 24.53
CA SER A 328 0.80 -2.58 23.50
C SER A 328 1.43 -3.81 22.85
N ALA A 329 2.76 -3.81 22.64
CA ALA A 329 3.48 -4.88 21.96
C ALA A 329 3.40 -6.24 22.68
N GLU A 330 3.21 -6.27 24.01
CA GLU A 330 3.09 -7.53 24.75
C GLU A 330 1.91 -8.38 24.28
N GLU A 331 0.86 -7.77 23.73
CA GLU A 331 -0.31 -8.48 23.21
C GLU A 331 0.07 -9.44 22.06
N PHE A 332 1.11 -9.14 21.27
CA PHE A 332 1.58 -10.07 20.23
C PHE A 332 2.09 -11.40 20.76
N VAL A 333 2.54 -11.45 22.01
CA VAL A 333 3.09 -12.66 22.65
C VAL A 333 2.15 -13.27 23.70
N THR A 334 0.95 -12.70 23.89
CA THR A 334 -0.07 -13.19 24.84
C THR A 334 -1.39 -13.61 24.19
N MET A 335 -1.59 -13.40 22.89
CA MET A 335 -2.74 -13.95 22.14
C MET A 335 -2.67 -15.49 22.02
N ARG A 336 -3.18 -16.23 23.01
CA ARG A 336 -3.04 -17.70 23.11
C ARG A 336 -3.99 -18.51 22.24
N SER A 337 -5.21 -18.02 22.03
CA SER A 337 -6.25 -18.73 21.31
C SER A 337 -6.63 -17.97 20.05
N PRO A 338 -6.80 -18.64 18.90
CA PRO A 338 -7.23 -17.97 17.68
C PRO A 338 -8.65 -17.44 17.86
N THR A 339 -8.86 -16.20 17.45
CA THR A 339 -10.18 -15.55 17.42
C THR A 339 -11.08 -16.24 16.40
N ARG A 340 -10.50 -16.67 15.27
CA ARG A 340 -11.17 -17.50 14.26
C ARG A 340 -10.20 -18.44 13.57
N LYS A 341 -10.75 -19.53 13.04
CA LYS A 341 -10.03 -20.54 12.25
C LYS A 341 -10.69 -20.63 10.89
N ILE A 342 -9.92 -20.44 9.83
CA ILE A 342 -10.37 -20.61 8.45
C ILE A 342 -9.80 -21.93 7.95
N ARG A 343 -10.67 -22.76 7.38
CA ARG A 343 -10.32 -24.08 6.85
C ARG A 343 -10.96 -24.24 5.48
N LYS A 344 -10.17 -24.59 4.45
CA LYS A 344 -10.75 -24.96 3.15
C LYS A 344 -11.46 -26.29 3.32
N SER A 345 -12.75 -26.33 2.97
CA SER A 345 -13.49 -27.59 2.94
C SER A 345 -12.89 -28.53 1.89
N SER A 346 -12.79 -29.82 2.21
CA SER A 346 -12.27 -30.87 1.33
C SER A 346 -13.02 -31.01 -0.01
N THR A 347 -14.18 -30.37 -0.17
CA THR A 347 -14.95 -30.30 -1.42
C THR A 347 -14.31 -29.45 -2.52
N ASP A 348 -13.42 -28.50 -2.20
CA ASP A 348 -12.75 -27.67 -3.21
C ASP A 348 -11.51 -28.33 -3.85
N GLN A 349 -11.05 -29.47 -3.31
CA GLN A 349 -9.89 -30.20 -3.85
C GLN A 349 -10.23 -31.09 -5.05
N VAL A 350 -11.51 -31.33 -5.35
CA VAL A 350 -11.91 -32.30 -6.39
C VAL A 350 -11.84 -31.73 -7.82
N PHE A 351 -11.76 -30.41 -8.01
CA PHE A 351 -11.80 -29.80 -9.35
C PHE A 351 -10.45 -29.36 -9.95
N SER A 352 -9.31 -29.75 -9.36
CA SER A 352 -7.98 -29.39 -9.89
C SER A 352 -7.17 -30.56 -10.47
N GLY A 353 -7.78 -31.75 -10.59
CA GLY A 353 -7.19 -32.86 -11.35
C GLY A 353 -7.41 -32.69 -12.85
N GLU A 354 -6.37 -32.88 -13.65
CA GLU A 354 -6.38 -32.84 -15.12
C GLU A 354 -7.55 -33.65 -15.71
N GLY A 355 -8.64 -32.96 -16.03
CA GLY A 355 -9.81 -33.50 -16.72
C GLY A 355 -9.86 -32.93 -18.13
N VAL A 356 -9.57 -33.76 -19.12
CA VAL A 356 -9.85 -33.47 -20.53
C VAL A 356 -11.36 -33.25 -20.67
N PHE A 357 -11.80 -32.03 -20.98
CA PHE A 357 -13.19 -31.74 -21.29
C PHE A 357 -13.47 -32.13 -22.75
N LEU A 358 -14.21 -33.23 -22.95
CA LEU A 358 -14.92 -33.49 -24.20
C LEU A 358 -16.25 -32.73 -24.15
N LEU A 359 -16.42 -31.79 -25.08
CA LEU A 359 -17.73 -31.19 -25.36
C LEU A 359 -18.60 -32.26 -26.02
N GLN A 360 -19.68 -32.66 -25.34
CA GLN A 360 -20.78 -33.36 -26.00
C GLN A 360 -22.13 -32.93 -25.40
N ASP A 361 -22.88 -32.24 -26.25
CA ASP A 361 -24.32 -31.98 -26.32
C ASP A 361 -25.12 -31.35 -25.16
N ASP A 362 -25.91 -30.37 -25.61
CA ASP A 362 -26.95 -29.62 -24.94
C ASP A 362 -27.99 -30.51 -24.26
N SER A 363 -28.07 -30.49 -22.93
CA SER A 363 -29.36 -30.45 -22.22
C SER A 363 -29.19 -30.29 -20.71
N TRP A 364 -29.91 -29.33 -20.16
CA TRP A 364 -30.15 -29.20 -18.73
C TRP A 364 -31.24 -30.19 -18.30
N THR A 365 -30.96 -31.03 -17.31
CA THR A 365 -32.00 -31.67 -16.48
C THR A 365 -31.48 -31.92 -15.08
N GLU A 366 -32.13 -31.27 -14.10
CA GLU A 366 -31.99 -31.55 -12.67
C GLU A 366 -32.53 -32.95 -12.36
N PHE A 367 -31.82 -33.71 -11.51
CA PHE A 367 -32.45 -34.74 -10.68
C PHE A 367 -31.86 -34.73 -9.27
N TRP A 368 -32.72 -34.39 -8.32
CA TRP A 368 -32.56 -34.72 -6.91
C TRP A 368 -32.62 -36.22 -6.72
N ASN A 369 -31.72 -36.80 -5.91
CA ASN A 369 -32.09 -37.92 -5.05
C ASN A 369 -31.15 -38.05 -3.85
N THR A 370 -31.76 -37.97 -2.68
CA THR A 370 -31.31 -38.41 -1.36
C THR A 370 -31.24 -39.97 -1.29
N PRO A 371 -30.73 -40.56 -0.19
CA PRO A 371 -29.71 -41.62 -0.22
C PRO A 371 -30.26 -43.06 -0.05
N ALA A 372 -29.42 -44.05 -0.34
CA ALA A 372 -29.45 -45.36 0.31
C ALA A 372 -28.07 -46.05 0.29
N GLU A 373 -27.71 -46.56 1.47
CA GLU A 373 -26.57 -47.44 1.87
C GLU A 373 -25.16 -46.87 2.01
#